data_AF-A0A2D4PQU8-F1
#
_entry.id   AF-A0A2D4PQU8-F1
#
_cell.length_a   1.000
_cell.length_b   1.000
_cell.length_c   1.000
_cell.angle_alpha   90.00
_cell.angle_beta   90.00
_cell.angle_gamma   90.00
#
_symmetry.space_group_name_H-M   'P 1'
#
loop_
_entity.id
_entity.type
_entity.pdbx_description
1 polymer ?
#
loop_
_entity_poly.entity_id
_entity_poly.type
_entity_poly.pdbx_seq_one_letter_code
_entity_poly.pdbx_strand_id
1 'polypeptide(L)'
;MASAPLNSWQIDGEEMEVVTDFILLGSKFTAGGDCSQEIKRRLLLGRKAMANLDSILKHRDITLLTKVCIVKAAVFPVARYGCESGTTRKAERHKMEAFELWCWRRRLLRVPWTARQSS
;
A
#
# COMPACT_ATOMS: atom_id res chain seq x y z
N MET A 1 -14.40 25.83 20.87
CA MET A 1 -13.42 25.56 21.94
C MET A 1 -12.21 24.92 21.29
N ALA A 2 -11.11 25.66 21.14
CA ALA A 2 -9.87 25.14 20.57
C ALA A 2 -9.13 24.35 21.66
N SER A 3 -8.91 23.05 21.45
CA SER A 3 -8.09 22.24 22.36
C SER A 3 -6.63 22.70 22.23
N ALA A 4 -6.03 23.12 23.35
CA ALA A 4 -4.62 23.44 23.43
C ALA A 4 -3.75 22.25 23.00
N PRO A 5 -2.60 22.49 22.36
CA PRO A 5 -1.73 21.40 21.94
C PRO A 5 -1.16 20.72 23.19
N LEU A 6 -1.30 19.40 23.24
CA LEU A 6 -0.82 18.56 24.33
C LEU A 6 0.69 18.39 24.17
N ASN A 7 1.44 19.34 24.73
CA ASN A 7 2.87 19.49 24.52
C ASN A 7 3.72 18.62 25.47
N SER A 8 3.10 17.89 26.40
CA SER A 8 3.82 17.03 27.34
C SER A 8 2.84 16.06 28.01
N TRP A 9 3.17 14.76 28.00
CA TRP A 9 2.48 13.74 28.78
C TRP A 9 3.51 12.98 29.59
N GLN A 10 3.25 12.78 30.88
CA GLN A 10 4.15 12.09 31.79
C GLN A 10 3.60 10.70 32.12
N ILE A 11 4.46 9.69 32.05
CA ILE A 11 4.19 8.34 32.56
C ILE A 11 5.30 8.07 33.59
N ASP A 12 4.93 7.72 34.82
CA ASP A 12 5.85 7.52 35.96
C ASP A 12 6.85 8.68 36.22
N GLY A 13 6.47 9.91 35.86
CA GLY A 13 7.27 11.11 36.12
C GLY A 13 8.35 11.41 35.10
N GLU A 14 8.46 10.63 34.02
CA GLU A 14 9.32 10.96 32.87
C GLU A 14 8.54 11.67 31.76
N GLU A 15 9.10 12.77 31.24
CA GLU A 15 8.55 13.50 30.09
C GLU A 15 8.79 12.69 28.81
N MET A 16 7.70 12.32 28.14
CA MET A 16 7.79 11.57 26.89
C MET A 16 8.00 12.50 25.70
N GLU A 17 9.01 12.24 24.88
CA GLU A 17 9.31 13.02 23.69
C GLU A 17 8.22 12.80 22.61
N VAL A 18 7.59 13.89 22.17
CA VAL A 18 6.62 13.85 21.07
C VAL A 18 7.37 13.76 19.74
N VAL A 19 7.57 12.53 19.27
CA VAL A 19 8.26 12.28 18.00
C VAL A 19 7.30 12.50 16.82
N THR A 20 7.68 13.39 15.90
CA THR A 20 6.87 13.73 14.71
C THR A 20 6.74 12.59 13.70
N ASP A 21 7.71 11.70 13.66
CA ASP A 21 7.81 10.57 12.73
C ASP A 21 8.37 9.34 13.44
N PHE A 22 7.68 8.20 13.42
CA PHE A 22 8.17 6.95 13.99
C PHE A 22 8.13 5.80 12.99
N ILE A 23 9.07 4.87 13.10
CA ILE A 23 9.12 3.67 12.25
C ILE A 23 8.58 2.49 13.06
N LEU A 24 7.44 1.96 12.65
CA LEU A 24 6.86 0.74 13.23
C LEU A 24 6.86 -0.36 12.15
N LEU A 25 7.53 -1.47 12.44
CA LEU A 25 7.63 -2.64 11.53
C LEU A 25 8.12 -2.27 10.12
N GLY A 26 9.01 -1.28 10.01
CA GLY A 26 9.54 -0.78 8.74
C GLY A 26 8.62 0.18 7.96
N SER A 27 7.48 0.56 8.54
CA SER A 27 6.56 1.58 8.01
C SER A 27 6.77 2.89 8.75
N LYS A 28 6.94 3.99 8.01
CA LYS A 28 7.04 5.34 8.60
C LYS A 28 5.63 5.88 8.86
N PHE A 29 5.33 6.16 10.12
CA PHE A 29 4.11 6.79 10.58
C PHE A 29 4.41 8.20 11.05
N THR A 30 3.52 9.13 10.74
CA THR A 30 3.59 10.50 11.26
C THR A 30 2.86 10.59 12.60
N ALA A 31 3.21 11.54 13.46
CA ALA A 31 2.58 11.75 14.77
C ALA A 31 1.06 11.95 14.72
N GLY A 32 0.52 12.41 13.59
CA GLY A 32 -0.93 12.50 13.34
C GLY A 32 -1.59 11.17 12.97
N GLY A 33 -0.85 10.06 12.97
CA GLY A 33 -1.31 8.75 12.52
C GLY A 33 -1.54 8.66 11.00
N ASP A 34 -1.07 9.63 10.20
CA ASP A 34 -1.20 9.58 8.75
C ASP A 34 -0.19 8.60 8.15
N CYS A 35 -0.72 7.51 7.59
CA CYS A 35 0.02 6.49 6.85
C CYS A 35 -0.07 6.70 5.32
N SER A 36 -0.72 7.77 4.86
CA SER A 36 -1.03 7.96 3.43
C SER A 36 0.20 8.01 2.53
N GLN A 37 1.32 8.55 3.03
CA GLN A 37 2.58 8.63 2.29
C GLN A 37 3.26 7.26 2.17
N GLU A 38 3.22 6.45 3.22
CA GLU A 38 3.76 5.09 3.19
C GLU A 38 2.92 4.19 2.27
N ILE A 39 1.59 4.35 2.26
CA ILE A 39 0.74 3.64 1.30
C ILE A 39 1.07 4.03 -0.14
N LYS A 40 1.26 5.32 -0.44
CA LYS A 40 1.69 5.76 -1.78
C LYS A 40 3.02 5.13 -2.16
N ARG A 41 3.99 5.13 -1.25
CA ARG A 41 5.31 4.51 -1.46
C ARG A 41 5.20 3.01 -1.74
N ARG A 42 4.42 2.27 -0.96
CA ARG A 42 4.21 0.83 -1.13
C ARG A 42 3.47 0.49 -2.42
N LEU A 43 2.47 1.27 -2.80
CA LEU A 43 1.81 1.13 -4.10
C LEU A 43 2.78 1.36 -5.27
N LEU A 44 3.70 2.33 -5.15
CA LEU A 44 4.74 2.56 -6.16
C LEU A 44 5.70 1.36 -6.26
N LEU A 45 6.11 0.80 -5.11
CA LEU A 45 6.94 -0.41 -5.06
C LEU A 45 6.23 -1.61 -5.66
N GLY A 46 4.94 -1.81 -5.35
CA GLY A 46 4.11 -2.85 -5.95
C GLY A 46 4.00 -2.70 -7.48
N ARG A 47 3.85 -1.48 -7.99
CA ARG A 47 3.87 -1.20 -9.44
C ARG A 47 5.22 -1.53 -10.08
N LYS A 48 6.32 -1.21 -9.41
CA LYS A 48 7.68 -1.55 -9.87
C LYS A 48 7.89 -3.06 -9.88
N ALA A 49 7.46 -3.79 -8.85
CA ALA A 49 7.52 -5.25 -8.82
C ALA A 49 6.70 -5.87 -9.97
N MET A 50 5.49 -5.37 -10.23
CA MET A 50 4.69 -5.78 -11.39
C MET A 50 5.39 -5.53 -12.73
N ALA A 51 6.09 -4.40 -12.88
CA ALA A 51 6.86 -4.09 -14.09
C ALA A 51 8.08 -5.00 -14.25
N ASN A 52 8.76 -5.36 -13.16
CA ASN A 52 9.88 -6.30 -13.19
C ASN A 52 9.43 -7.72 -13.59
N LEU A 53 8.23 -8.12 -13.18
CA LEU A 53 7.63 -9.42 -13.51
C LEU A 53 6.90 -9.42 -14.86
N ASP A 54 6.90 -8.30 -15.59
CA ASP A 54 6.13 -8.10 -16.81
C ASP A 54 6.49 -9.15 -17.89
N SER A 55 7.77 -9.44 -18.08
CA SER A 55 8.26 -10.44 -19.02
C SER A 55 7.74 -11.85 -18.71
N ILE A 56 7.84 -12.27 -17.44
CA ILE A 56 7.37 -13.57 -16.96
C ILE A 56 5.85 -13.69 -17.11
N LEU A 57 5.10 -12.65 -16.70
CA LEU A 57 3.65 -12.66 -16.79
C LEU A 57 3.14 -12.64 -18.25
N LYS A 58 3.94 -12.15 -19.21
CA LYS A 58 3.67 -12.17 -20.66
C LYS A 58 3.89 -13.54 -21.31
N HIS A 59 4.70 -14.40 -20.71
CA HIS A 59 5.07 -15.69 -21.31
C HIS A 59 3.84 -16.59 -21.48
N ARG A 60 3.61 -17.14 -22.69
CA ARG A 60 2.43 -17.97 -22.97
C ARG A 60 2.53 -19.36 -22.33
N ASP A 61 3.75 -19.87 -22.16
CA ASP A 61 3.98 -21.23 -21.68
C ASP A 61 3.82 -21.38 -20.16
N ILE A 62 3.66 -20.26 -19.44
CA ILE A 62 3.43 -20.27 -18.00
C ILE A 62 1.91 -20.33 -17.75
N THR A 63 1.49 -21.32 -16.98
CA THR A 63 0.08 -21.51 -16.62
C THR A 63 -0.47 -20.30 -15.87
N LEU A 64 -1.77 -20.05 -16.04
CA LEU A 64 -2.46 -18.95 -15.39
C LEU A 64 -2.35 -19.02 -13.86
N LEU A 65 -2.42 -20.23 -13.31
CA LEU A 65 -2.32 -20.49 -11.88
C LEU A 65 -0.96 -20.03 -11.33
N THR A 66 0.13 -20.37 -12.01
CA THR A 66 1.48 -19.95 -11.60
C THR A 66 1.64 -18.43 -11.65
N LYS A 67 1.07 -17.76 -12.67
CA LYS A 67 1.07 -16.29 -12.73
C LYS A 67 0.31 -15.65 -11.58
N VAL A 68 -0.84 -16.21 -11.21
CA VAL A 68 -1.63 -15.77 -10.05
C VAL A 68 -0.82 -15.94 -8.76
N CYS A 69 -0.16 -17.09 -8.59
CA CYS A 69 0.70 -17.35 -7.43
C CYS A 69 1.85 -16.34 -7.35
N ILE A 70 2.54 -16.06 -8.47
CA ILE A 70 3.64 -15.09 -8.52
C ILE A 70 3.16 -13.69 -8.11
N VAL A 71 2.04 -13.22 -8.65
CA VAL A 71 1.50 -11.89 -8.29
C VAL A 71 1.11 -11.84 -6.81
N LYS A 72 0.41 -12.87 -6.31
CA LYS A 72 0.02 -12.94 -4.89
C LYS A 72 1.20 -13.05 -3.93
N ALA A 73 2.29 -13.71 -4.33
CA ALA A 73 3.45 -13.92 -3.46
C ALA A 73 4.47 -12.76 -3.52
N ALA A 74 4.64 -12.11 -4.68
CA ALA A 74 5.69 -11.11 -4.86
C ALA A 74 5.19 -9.67 -4.84
N VAL A 75 3.91 -9.42 -5.19
CA VAL A 75 3.39 -8.06 -5.38
C VAL A 75 2.45 -7.64 -4.24
N PHE A 76 1.56 -8.55 -3.82
CA PHE A 76 0.57 -8.24 -2.79
C PHE A 76 1.21 -8.00 -1.40
N PRO A 77 2.23 -8.76 -0.95
CA PRO A 77 2.88 -8.48 0.33
C PRO A 77 3.55 -7.10 0.35
N VAL A 78 4.17 -6.68 -0.75
CA VAL A 78 4.81 -5.36 -0.87
C VAL A 78 3.80 -4.22 -0.67
N ALA A 79 2.59 -4.39 -1.24
CA ALA A 79 1.50 -3.41 -1.10
C ALA A 79 0.76 -3.50 0.24
N ARG A 80 0.69 -4.67 0.88
CA ARG A 80 -0.17 -4.96 2.05
C ARG A 80 0.54 -4.88 3.40
N TYR A 81 1.80 -5.31 3.48
CA TYR A 81 2.53 -5.60 4.73
C TYR A 81 2.78 -4.39 5.67
N GLY A 82 2.36 -3.17 5.30
CA GLY A 82 2.52 -1.97 6.15
C GLY A 82 1.22 -1.33 6.55
N CYS A 83 0.13 -1.72 5.89
CA CYS A 83 -1.20 -1.19 6.14
C CYS A 83 -1.89 -1.91 7.32
N GLU A 84 -1.31 -3.01 7.81
CA GLU A 84 -1.84 -3.77 8.95
C GLU A 84 -1.57 -3.08 10.29
N SER A 85 -0.53 -2.23 10.35
CA SER A 85 -0.02 -1.61 11.58
C SER A 85 -0.64 -0.25 11.96
N GLY A 86 -1.78 0.13 11.37
CA GLY A 86 -2.46 1.40 11.71
C GLY A 86 -3.99 1.32 11.61
N THR A 87 -4.69 2.35 12.07
CA THR A 87 -6.14 2.56 11.86
C THR A 87 -6.41 2.75 10.38
N THR A 88 -6.50 1.64 9.63
CA THR A 88 -6.64 1.64 8.18
C THR A 88 -7.94 2.34 7.80
N ARG A 89 -7.82 3.62 7.42
CA ARG A 89 -8.96 4.47 7.06
C ARG A 89 -9.60 3.87 5.81
N LYS A 90 -10.94 3.89 5.69
CA LYS A 90 -11.66 3.30 4.53
C LYS A 90 -11.04 3.71 3.17
N ALA A 91 -10.60 4.96 3.04
CA ALA A 91 -9.94 5.47 1.83
C ALA A 91 -8.65 4.73 1.44
N GLU A 92 -7.92 4.17 2.40
CA GLU A 92 -6.68 3.43 2.18
C GLU A 92 -6.95 2.02 1.68
N ARG A 93 -7.96 1.35 2.26
CA ARG A 93 -8.48 0.07 1.78
C ARG A 93 -8.93 0.16 0.32
N HIS A 94 -9.66 1.21 -0.03
CA HIS A 94 -10.10 1.43 -1.41
C HIS A 94 -8.93 1.59 -2.40
N LYS A 95 -7.80 2.20 -1.97
CA LYS A 95 -6.60 2.32 -2.81
C LYS A 95 -5.92 0.96 -3.03
N MET A 96 -5.90 0.10 -2.01
CA MET A 96 -5.37 -1.26 -2.12
C MET A 96 -6.25 -2.12 -3.02
N GLU A 97 -7.57 -2.07 -2.86
CA GLU A 97 -8.53 -2.76 -3.74
C GLU A 97 -8.40 -2.29 -5.20
N ALA A 98 -8.27 -0.98 -5.42
CA ALA A 98 -8.03 -0.42 -6.75
C ALA A 98 -6.70 -0.93 -7.36
N PHE A 99 -5.67 -1.11 -6.54
CA PHE A 99 -4.39 -1.67 -6.99
C PHE A 99 -4.48 -3.16 -7.33
N GLU A 100 -5.20 -3.96 -6.52
CA GLU A 100 -5.45 -5.37 -6.82
C GLU A 100 -6.22 -5.50 -8.13
N LEU A 101 -7.31 -4.75 -8.30
CA LEU A 101 -8.09 -4.69 -9.53
C LEU A 101 -7.24 -4.26 -10.72
N TRP A 102 -6.36 -3.28 -10.56
CA TRP A 102 -5.43 -2.86 -11.61
C TRP A 102 -4.45 -3.99 -12.00
N CYS A 103 -3.88 -4.71 -11.02
CA CYS A 103 -2.97 -5.84 -11.27
C CYS A 103 -3.68 -6.94 -12.09
N TRP A 104 -4.93 -7.26 -11.74
CA TRP A 104 -5.72 -8.27 -12.44
C TRP A 104 -6.19 -7.80 -13.83
N ARG A 105 -6.73 -6.58 -13.94
CA ARG A 105 -7.23 -6.03 -15.20
C ARG A 105 -6.14 -5.86 -16.24
N ARG A 106 -4.98 -5.35 -15.83
CA ARG A 106 -3.85 -5.10 -16.73
C ARG A 106 -3.30 -6.38 -17.36
N ARG A 107 -3.51 -7.55 -16.75
CA ARG A 107 -2.77 -8.76 -17.14
C ARG A 107 -3.57 -10.03 -17.33
N LEU A 108 -4.52 -10.34 -16.45
CA LEU A 108 -5.37 -11.53 -16.61
C LEU A 108 -6.45 -11.30 -17.66
N LEU A 109 -7.05 -10.11 -17.68
CA LEU A 109 -8.21 -9.82 -18.54
C LEU A 109 -7.84 -9.11 -19.85
N ARG A 110 -6.56 -8.74 -20.06
CA ARG A 110 -6.08 -7.95 -21.23
C ARG A 110 -6.96 -6.74 -21.58
N VAL A 111 -7.66 -6.15 -20.60
CA VAL A 111 -8.56 -5.02 -20.84
C VAL A 111 -7.71 -3.75 -21.04
N PRO A 112 -7.73 -3.13 -22.23
CA PRO A 112 -7.01 -1.88 -22.46
C PRO A 112 -7.60 -0.77 -21.58
N TRP A 113 -6.75 0.05 -20.98
CA TRP A 113 -7.19 1.21 -20.19
C TRP A 113 -7.91 2.27 -21.05
N THR A 114 -7.82 2.17 -22.38
CA THR A 114 -8.51 2.99 -23.39
C THR A 114 -10.01 2.69 -23.52
N ALA A 115 -10.55 1.65 -22.89
CA ALA A 115 -11.99 1.35 -22.93
C ALA A 115 -12.84 2.22 -21.97
N ARG A 116 -12.27 3.28 -21.38
CA ARG A 116 -12.99 4.19 -20.48
C ARG A 116 -12.70 5.65 -20.84
N GLN A 117 -12.99 6.04 -22.07
CA GLN A 117 -13.25 7.43 -22.47
C GLN A 117 -14.36 7.45 -23.52
N SER A 118 -15.62 7.39 -23.06
CA SER A 118 -16.80 7.98 -23.70
C SER A 118 -18.06 7.39 -23.05
N SER A 119 -18.65 8.14 -22.12
CA SER A 119 -20.09 8.37 -21.96
C SER A 119 -20.32 9.25 -20.74
#